data_AF-A0A356KH26-F1
#
_entry.id   AF-A0A356KH26-F1
#
_cell.length_a   1.000
_cell.length_b   1.000
_cell.length_c   1.000
_cell.angle_alpha   90.00
_cell.angle_beta   90.00
_cell.angle_gamma   90.00
#
_symmetry.space_group_name_H-M   'P 1'
#
loop_
_entity.id
_entity.type
_entity.pdbx_description
1 polymer ?
#
loop_
_entity_poly.entity_id
_entity_poly.type
_entity_poly.pdbx_seq_one_letter_code
_entity_poly.pdbx_strand_id
1 'polypeptide(L)'
;MSEPKLQLKIDLRSGKIEPELPAEGARDATTLAVMDEINAELPELEAKVGLEPRPVLLRAYVLKEVLEAHPRNWINDRSKRREWNETEERVGKLKAAAIEAMPEGEGDWVWGELPYVRETLTLLHNKQKAENEVNHLILTPLGNLEHAEINYKRMGADDLARVCQEVSEVLRRTAELDDEVLSWGPKNRGALLHGRELVEIPAGMLPTTGAAYGGFAAGVVLIAIGGALLAGVVPGVPKAAGLVGLIGLGPIAWGVGQLKQAGARRAAIPEEFSELSGKFRERLYLICALRELQVFRSRYSKAFEAFRTHLTREG
;
A
#
# COMPACT_ATOMS: atom_id res chain seq x y z
N MET A 1 -24.47 17.11 34.19
CA MET A 1 -24.13 17.04 32.76
C MET A 1 -23.02 18.06 32.54
N SER A 2 -21.81 17.59 32.27
CA SER A 2 -20.64 18.46 32.07
C SER A 2 -20.76 19.19 30.74
N GLU A 3 -20.76 20.52 30.78
CA GLU A 3 -20.68 21.38 29.60
C GLU A 3 -19.48 20.95 28.75
N PRO A 4 -19.61 20.95 27.41
CA PRO A 4 -18.47 20.74 26.55
C PRO A 4 -17.58 21.97 26.68
N LYS A 5 -16.60 21.93 27.58
CA LYS A 5 -15.47 22.83 27.49
C LYS A 5 -14.80 22.54 26.16
N LEU A 6 -14.92 23.43 25.18
CA LEU A 6 -13.87 23.61 24.19
C LEU A 6 -12.62 24.01 24.99
N GLN A 7 -11.92 23.00 25.51
CA GLN A 7 -10.48 23.10 25.48
C GLN A 7 -10.19 23.41 24.02
N LEU A 8 -9.76 24.64 23.73
CA LEU A 8 -8.94 24.95 22.57
C LEU A 8 -7.69 24.08 22.70
N LYS A 9 -7.88 22.78 22.45
CA LYS A 9 -6.83 21.82 22.20
C LYS A 9 -6.23 22.38 20.93
N ILE A 10 -5.10 23.06 21.08
CA ILE A 10 -4.04 22.87 20.12
C ILE A 10 -3.92 21.35 20.06
N ASP A 11 -4.54 20.72 19.07
CA ASP A 11 -4.45 19.29 18.95
C ASP A 11 -2.99 19.03 18.59
N LEU A 12 -2.21 18.68 19.61
CA LEU A 12 -0.81 18.29 19.45
C LEU A 12 -0.68 17.10 18.48
N ARG A 13 -1.79 16.41 18.17
CA ARG A 13 -1.86 15.35 17.14
C ARG A 13 -2.11 15.86 15.72
N SER A 14 -2.50 17.12 15.52
CA SER A 14 -2.72 17.71 14.18
C SER A 14 -1.71 18.81 13.85
N GLY A 15 -1.08 19.43 14.85
CA GLY A 15 -0.16 20.55 14.66
C GLY A 15 -0.84 21.82 14.10
N LYS A 16 -2.19 21.83 14.07
CA LYS A 16 -3.00 22.89 13.49
C LYS A 16 -3.86 23.56 14.55
N ILE A 17 -4.02 24.87 14.40
CA ILE A 17 -5.19 25.58 14.89
C ILE A 17 -6.21 25.47 13.74
N GLU A 18 -6.88 24.32 13.64
CA GLU A 18 -8.04 24.16 12.76
C GLU A 18 -9.29 24.31 13.62
N PRO A 19 -9.91 25.50 13.68
CA PRO A 19 -11.25 25.61 14.25
C PRO A 19 -12.17 24.65 13.49
N GLU A 20 -12.84 23.75 14.21
CA GLU A 20 -13.80 22.81 13.61
C GLU A 20 -14.91 23.62 12.93
N LEU A 21 -14.97 23.56 11.58
CA LEU A 21 -16.02 24.25 10.85
C LEU A 21 -17.36 23.57 11.14
N PRO A 22 -18.38 24.31 11.59
CA PRO A 22 -19.68 23.73 11.88
C PRO A 22 -20.38 23.21 10.62
N ALA A 23 -21.10 22.10 10.76
CA ALA A 23 -22.02 21.61 9.75
C ALA A 23 -23.05 22.71 9.39
N GLU A 24 -23.53 22.74 8.14
CA GLU A 24 -24.36 23.84 7.61
C GLU A 24 -25.59 24.19 8.47
N GLY A 25 -26.20 23.21 9.15
CA GLY A 25 -27.34 23.44 10.04
C GLY A 25 -27.00 23.87 11.47
N ALA A 26 -25.72 23.86 11.86
CA ALA A 26 -25.26 24.18 13.22
C ALA A 26 -24.44 25.49 13.30
N ARG A 27 -24.18 26.15 12.16
CA ARG A 27 -23.26 27.29 12.07
C ARG A 27 -23.59 28.43 13.04
N ASP A 28 -24.87 28.82 13.14
CA ASP A 28 -25.33 29.89 14.05
C ASP A 28 -25.03 29.54 15.51
N ALA A 29 -25.50 28.38 15.98
CA ALA A 29 -25.31 27.93 17.36
C ALA A 29 -23.83 27.73 17.72
N THR A 30 -23.03 27.13 16.83
CA THR A 30 -21.59 26.95 17.07
C THR A 30 -20.84 28.28 17.11
N THR A 31 -21.17 29.23 16.21
CA THR A 31 -20.55 30.56 16.18
C THR A 31 -20.86 31.34 17.46
N LEU A 32 -22.09 31.27 17.95
CA LEU A 32 -22.48 31.90 19.21
C LEU A 32 -21.75 31.29 20.41
N ALA A 33 -21.63 29.96 20.47
CA ALA A 33 -20.89 29.29 21.54
C ALA A 33 -19.41 29.71 21.56
N VAL A 34 -18.77 29.78 20.38
CA VAL A 34 -17.40 30.26 20.23
C VAL A 34 -17.27 31.71 20.72
N MET A 35 -18.21 32.58 20.36
CA MET A 35 -18.23 33.98 20.82
C MET A 35 -18.31 34.06 22.35
N ASP A 36 -19.18 33.27 22.97
CA ASP A 36 -19.36 33.25 24.42
C ASP A 36 -18.09 32.76 25.15
N GLU A 37 -17.41 31.75 24.60
CA GLU A 37 -16.12 31.25 25.13
C GLU A 37 -15.00 32.29 25.02
N ILE A 38 -14.89 32.96 23.88
CA ILE A 38 -13.91 34.05 23.69
C ILE A 38 -14.18 35.15 24.72
N ASN A 39 -15.44 35.55 24.89
CA ASN A 39 -15.81 36.57 25.87
C ASN A 39 -15.55 36.16 27.32
N ALA A 40 -15.63 34.86 27.64
CA ALA A 40 -15.28 34.34 28.95
C ALA A 40 -13.76 34.35 29.21
N GLU A 41 -12.94 34.18 28.17
CA GLU A 41 -11.48 34.16 28.28
C GLU A 41 -10.85 35.56 28.28
N LEU A 42 -11.44 36.52 27.55
CA LEU A 42 -10.90 37.87 27.38
C LEU A 42 -10.51 38.59 28.69
N PRO A 43 -11.33 38.60 29.77
CA PRO A 43 -10.99 39.31 31.00
C PRO A 43 -9.70 38.82 31.66
N GLU A 44 -9.41 37.52 31.58
CA GLU A 44 -8.18 36.95 32.15
C GLU A 44 -6.95 37.39 31.34
N LEU A 45 -7.07 37.41 30.01
CA LEU A 45 -5.99 37.86 29.13
C LEU A 45 -5.73 39.36 29.26
N GLU A 46 -6.78 40.17 29.34
CA GLU A 46 -6.71 41.62 29.57
C GLU A 46 -5.94 41.93 30.85
N ALA A 47 -6.19 41.18 31.94
CA ALA A 47 -5.46 41.34 33.21
C ALA A 47 -3.98 40.94 33.13
N LYS A 48 -3.61 40.04 32.21
CA LYS A 48 -2.24 39.53 32.04
C LYS A 48 -1.37 40.36 31.10
N VAL A 49 -1.94 41.29 30.33
CA VAL A 49 -1.20 42.09 29.32
C VAL A 49 0.09 42.70 29.89
N GLY A 50 0.02 43.33 31.07
CA GLY A 50 1.19 43.99 31.66
C GLY A 50 2.21 43.04 32.32
N LEU A 51 1.85 41.78 32.54
CA LEU A 51 2.71 40.78 33.19
C LEU A 51 3.39 39.87 32.16
N GLU A 52 2.62 39.41 31.17
CA GLU A 52 3.03 38.42 30.17
C GLU A 52 2.56 38.84 28.77
N PRO A 53 3.04 39.97 28.23
CA PRO A 53 2.50 40.55 27.00
C PRO A 53 2.68 39.63 25.79
N ARG A 54 3.81 38.94 25.68
CA ARG A 54 4.07 38.00 24.57
C ARG A 54 3.09 36.80 24.58
N PRO A 55 2.91 36.02 25.67
CA PRO A 55 1.88 35.00 25.74
C PRO A 55 0.46 35.51 25.43
N VAL A 56 0.10 36.70 25.91
CA VAL A 56 -1.19 37.32 25.60
C VAL A 56 -1.32 37.64 24.11
N LEU A 57 -0.27 38.16 23.47
CA LEU A 57 -0.23 38.44 22.04
C LEU A 57 -0.43 37.16 21.20
N LEU A 58 0.27 36.08 21.56
CA LEU A 58 0.12 34.76 20.93
C LEU A 58 -1.33 34.27 21.06
N ARG A 59 -1.95 34.44 22.24
CA ARG A 59 -3.33 34.03 22.46
C ARG A 59 -4.33 34.89 21.68
N ALA A 60 -4.12 36.20 21.62
CA ALA A 60 -4.93 37.11 20.82
C ALA A 60 -4.91 36.75 19.33
N TYR A 61 -3.77 36.27 18.81
CA TYR A 61 -3.68 35.73 17.45
C TYR A 61 -4.59 34.51 17.26
N VAL A 62 -4.57 33.55 18.19
CA VAL A 62 -5.47 32.39 18.15
C VAL A 62 -6.95 32.81 18.16
N LEU A 63 -7.33 33.72 19.06
CA LEU A 63 -8.71 34.21 19.15
C LEU A 63 -9.15 34.89 17.85
N LYS A 64 -8.27 35.68 17.23
CA LYS A 64 -8.53 36.31 15.92
C LYS A 64 -8.80 35.27 14.83
N GLU A 65 -7.95 34.24 14.73
CA GLU A 65 -8.11 33.16 13.73
C GLU A 65 -9.41 32.37 13.95
N VAL A 66 -9.80 32.15 15.21
CA VAL A 66 -11.06 31.48 15.56
C VAL A 66 -12.27 32.32 15.13
N LEU A 67 -12.23 33.65 15.34
CA LEU A 67 -13.27 34.56 14.87
C LEU A 67 -13.34 34.59 13.33
N GLU A 68 -12.20 34.64 12.64
CA GLU A 68 -12.16 34.63 11.17
C GLU A 68 -12.75 33.35 10.57
N ALA A 69 -12.57 32.21 11.23
CA ALA A 69 -13.13 30.93 10.81
C ALA A 69 -14.65 30.79 11.07
N HIS A 70 -15.21 31.61 11.96
CA HIS A 70 -16.64 31.61 12.31
C HIS A 70 -17.27 32.96 11.94
N PRO A 71 -17.42 33.25 10.64
CA PRO A 71 -17.79 34.58 10.20
C PRO A 71 -19.17 35.01 10.72
N ARG A 72 -19.25 36.28 11.10
CA ARG A 72 -20.46 36.97 11.55
C ARG A 72 -21.72 36.71 10.71
N ASN A 73 -21.57 36.49 9.41
CA ASN A 73 -22.70 36.25 8.51
C ASN A 73 -23.44 34.93 8.79
N TRP A 74 -22.83 34.01 9.54
CA TRP A 74 -23.47 32.78 10.01
C TRP A 74 -24.43 33.00 11.18
N ILE A 75 -24.30 34.13 11.89
CA ILE A 75 -25.18 34.46 13.01
C ILE A 75 -26.51 34.97 12.45
N ASN A 76 -27.64 34.43 12.89
CA ASN A 76 -28.94 34.89 12.39
C ASN A 76 -29.47 36.13 13.13
N ASP A 77 -29.21 36.22 14.43
CA ASP A 77 -29.68 37.32 15.28
C ASP A 77 -28.86 38.60 15.09
N ARG A 78 -29.55 39.71 14.80
CA ARG A 78 -28.93 41.03 14.61
C ARG A 78 -28.28 41.59 15.88
N SER A 79 -28.83 41.30 17.05
CA SER A 79 -28.24 41.71 18.35
C SER A 79 -26.93 40.98 18.58
N LYS A 80 -26.93 39.66 18.38
CA LYS A 80 -25.72 38.83 18.50
C LYS A 80 -24.65 39.19 17.48
N ARG A 81 -25.04 39.62 16.27
CA ARG A 81 -24.10 40.19 15.29
C ARG A 81 -23.42 41.50 15.75
N ARG A 82 -23.99 42.24 16.71
CA ARG A 82 -23.34 43.42 17.30
C ARG A 82 -22.37 42.97 18.40
N GLU A 83 -22.80 42.08 19.28
CA GLU A 83 -21.93 41.46 20.30
C GLU A 83 -20.70 40.79 19.67
N TRP A 84 -20.86 40.18 18.49
CA TRP A 84 -19.74 39.66 17.70
C TRP A 84 -18.73 40.73 17.31
N ASN A 85 -19.19 41.88 16.80
CA ASN A 85 -18.32 43.00 16.44
C ASN A 85 -17.59 43.56 17.66
N GLU A 86 -18.28 43.64 18.80
CA GLU A 86 -17.68 44.08 20.06
C GLU A 86 -16.60 43.11 20.52
N THR A 87 -16.83 41.80 20.36
CA THR A 87 -15.85 40.75 20.66
C THR A 87 -14.62 40.87 19.77
N GLU A 88 -14.82 41.04 18.46
CA GLU A 88 -13.74 41.27 17.48
C GLU A 88 -12.93 42.53 17.80
N GLU A 89 -13.61 43.63 18.14
CA GLU A 89 -12.96 44.88 18.55
C GLU A 89 -12.15 44.71 19.84
N ARG A 90 -12.67 43.98 20.83
CA ARG A 90 -11.96 43.68 22.07
C ARG A 90 -10.70 42.85 21.83
N VAL A 91 -10.76 41.83 20.96
CA VAL A 91 -9.57 41.06 20.55
C VAL A 91 -8.55 41.97 19.85
N GLY A 92 -9.02 42.90 19.00
CA GLY A 92 -8.17 43.91 18.37
C GLY A 92 -7.47 44.85 19.36
N LYS A 93 -8.20 45.32 20.39
CA LYS A 93 -7.65 46.12 21.49
C LYS A 93 -6.65 45.34 22.34
N LEU A 94 -6.95 44.08 22.63
CA LEU A 94 -6.04 43.18 23.37
C LEU A 94 -4.72 42.99 22.62
N LYS A 95 -4.77 42.76 21.30
CA LYS A 95 -3.58 42.74 20.43
C LYS A 95 -2.78 44.04 20.57
N ALA A 96 -3.42 45.19 20.37
CA ALA A 96 -2.74 46.48 20.41
C ALA A 96 -2.05 46.73 21.76
N ALA A 97 -2.76 46.46 22.87
CA ALA A 97 -2.23 46.62 24.22
C ALA A 97 -1.05 45.67 24.50
N ALA A 98 -1.12 44.42 24.01
CA ALA A 98 -0.04 43.46 24.14
C ALA A 98 1.21 43.85 23.33
N ILE A 99 1.04 44.44 22.14
CA ILE A 99 2.16 44.98 21.35
C ILE A 99 2.79 46.18 22.06
N GLU A 100 1.98 47.12 22.57
CA GLU A 100 2.46 48.31 23.27
C GLU A 100 3.21 47.98 24.57
N ALA A 101 2.83 46.90 25.25
CA ALA A 101 3.49 46.41 26.46
C ALA A 101 4.82 45.67 26.19
N MET A 102 5.21 45.46 24.93
CA MET A 102 6.47 44.84 24.54
C MET A 102 7.54 45.88 24.14
N PRO A 103 8.83 45.51 24.13
CA PRO A 103 9.89 46.36 23.57
C PRO A 103 9.57 46.82 22.14
N GLU A 104 10.02 48.03 21.80
CA GLU A 104 9.72 48.69 20.53
C GLU A 104 10.02 47.76 19.33
N GLY A 105 9.02 47.58 18.47
CA GLY A 105 9.09 46.74 17.27
C GLY A 105 9.02 45.23 17.50
N GLU A 106 9.19 44.73 18.73
CA GLU A 106 9.14 43.28 19.00
C GLU A 106 7.73 42.72 18.81
N GLY A 107 6.71 43.40 19.31
CA GLY A 107 5.31 42.94 19.20
C GLY A 107 4.83 42.86 17.75
N ASP A 108 5.16 43.86 16.93
CA ASP A 108 4.82 43.87 15.50
C ASP A 108 5.57 42.78 14.74
N TRP A 109 6.86 42.57 15.04
CA TRP A 109 7.64 41.50 14.45
C TRP A 109 7.05 40.12 14.81
N VAL A 110 6.82 39.85 16.10
CA VAL A 110 6.22 38.60 16.56
C VAL A 110 4.90 38.37 15.85
N TRP A 111 4.01 39.36 15.82
CA TRP A 111 2.71 39.23 15.16
C TRP A 111 2.82 38.94 13.67
N GLY A 112 3.76 39.59 12.97
CA GLY A 112 4.02 39.39 11.54
C GLY A 112 4.53 37.99 11.21
N GLU A 113 5.30 37.37 12.12
CA GLU A 113 5.87 36.03 11.96
C GLU A 113 4.87 34.90 12.27
N LEU A 114 3.79 35.17 13.01
CA LEU A 114 2.85 34.11 13.43
C LEU A 114 2.21 33.31 12.29
N PRO A 115 1.79 33.92 11.16
CA PRO A 115 1.31 33.17 10.00
C PRO A 115 2.36 32.19 9.47
N TYR A 116 3.61 32.65 9.31
CA TYR A 116 4.73 31.82 8.84
C TYR A 116 5.02 30.67 9.83
N VAL A 117 5.12 30.98 11.13
CA VAL A 117 5.37 29.98 12.18
C VAL A 117 4.26 28.93 12.19
N ARG A 118 2.99 29.34 12.09
CA ARG A 118 1.84 28.44 12.04
C ARG A 118 1.92 27.50 10.84
N GLU A 119 2.18 28.03 9.65
CA GLU A 119 2.30 27.21 8.44
C GLU A 119 3.48 26.24 8.56
N THR A 120 4.63 26.74 9.04
CA THR A 120 5.84 25.94 9.27
C THR A 120 5.58 24.77 10.22
N LEU A 121 4.94 25.03 11.38
CA LEU A 121 4.62 23.99 12.36
C LEU A 121 3.62 22.97 11.80
N THR A 122 2.64 23.42 11.02
CA THR A 122 1.67 22.53 10.36
C THR A 122 2.37 21.60 9.36
N LEU A 123 3.24 22.14 8.51
CA LEU A 123 3.99 21.37 7.53
C LEU A 123 4.99 20.42 8.20
N LEU A 124 5.66 20.86 9.27
CA LEU A 124 6.57 20.02 10.06
C LEU A 124 5.82 18.85 10.70
N HIS A 125 4.64 19.11 11.28
CA HIS A 125 3.81 18.07 11.86
C HIS A 125 3.36 17.06 10.80
N ASN A 126 2.87 17.53 9.65
CA ASN A 126 2.47 16.66 8.54
C ASN A 126 3.64 15.78 8.05
N LYS A 127 4.85 16.36 7.96
CA LYS A 127 6.08 15.63 7.63
C LYS A 127 6.35 14.53 8.68
N GLN A 128 6.38 14.87 9.97
CA GLN A 128 6.64 13.91 11.05
C GLN A 128 5.59 12.80 11.09
N LYS A 129 4.31 13.13 10.89
CA LYS A 129 3.24 12.16 10.81
C LYS A 129 3.45 11.18 9.67
N ALA A 130 3.74 11.67 8.47
CA ALA A 130 4.00 10.82 7.31
C ALA A 130 5.26 9.96 7.51
N GLU A 131 6.31 10.51 8.11
CA GLU A 131 7.52 9.78 8.46
C GLU A 131 7.24 8.65 9.45
N ASN A 132 6.45 8.91 10.50
CA ASN A 132 6.04 7.91 11.47
C ASN A 132 5.15 6.83 10.86
N GLU A 133 4.17 7.20 10.03
CA GLU A 133 3.33 6.24 9.27
C GLU A 133 4.21 5.27 8.48
N VAL A 134 5.20 5.80 7.78
CA VAL A 134 6.17 5.00 7.03
C VAL A 134 6.99 4.14 8.00
N ASN A 135 7.53 4.67 9.09
CA ASN A 135 8.35 3.94 10.07
C ASN A 135 7.60 2.80 10.78
N HIS A 136 6.29 2.92 10.94
CA HIS A 136 5.45 1.86 11.52
C HIS A 136 5.04 0.76 10.54
N LEU A 137 5.38 0.87 9.26
CA LEU A 137 5.15 -0.22 8.30
C LEU A 137 5.96 -1.46 8.68
N ILE A 138 5.25 -2.55 8.95
CA ILE A 138 5.85 -3.87 9.19
C ILE A 138 6.15 -4.49 7.82
N LEU A 139 7.39 -4.35 7.37
CA LEU A 139 7.86 -4.87 6.08
C LEU A 139 8.59 -6.23 6.20
N THR A 140 8.72 -6.77 7.41
CA THR A 140 9.34 -8.09 7.66
C THR A 140 8.83 -9.19 6.73
N PRO A 141 7.52 -9.29 6.40
CA PRO A 141 7.05 -10.31 5.49
C PRO A 141 7.63 -10.21 4.06
N LEU A 142 8.01 -9.01 3.58
CA LEU A 142 8.67 -8.84 2.28
C LEU A 142 10.07 -9.42 2.26
N GLY A 143 10.78 -9.41 3.40
CA GLY A 143 12.12 -9.99 3.51
C GLY A 143 12.14 -11.51 3.73
N ASN A 144 10.98 -12.12 3.97
CA ASN A 144 10.83 -13.55 4.25
C ASN A 144 10.16 -14.32 3.10
N LEU A 145 10.07 -13.72 1.92
CA LEU A 145 9.57 -14.40 0.73
C LEU A 145 10.58 -15.46 0.29
N GLU A 146 10.08 -16.64 -0.08
CA GLU A 146 10.86 -17.83 -0.44
C GLU A 146 11.39 -17.75 -1.88
N HIS A 147 10.64 -17.12 -2.78
CA HIS A 147 10.99 -17.04 -4.21
C HIS A 147 11.36 -15.63 -4.66
N ALA A 148 10.91 -14.59 -3.96
CA ALA A 148 11.20 -13.20 -4.28
C ALA A 148 12.18 -12.56 -3.27
N GLU A 149 13.43 -12.39 -3.67
CA GLU A 149 14.42 -11.71 -2.84
C GLU A 149 14.21 -10.19 -2.85
N ILE A 150 13.73 -9.63 -1.73
CA ILE A 150 13.65 -8.19 -1.48
C ILE A 150 14.65 -7.84 -0.38
N ASN A 151 15.58 -6.91 -0.66
CA ASN A 151 16.62 -6.54 0.30
C ASN A 151 16.07 -5.53 1.33
N TYR A 152 15.34 -6.06 2.29
CA TYR A 152 14.83 -5.32 3.44
C TYR A 152 15.94 -5.14 4.49
N LYS A 153 16.75 -4.09 4.31
CA LYS A 153 17.55 -3.49 5.38
C LYS A 153 17.14 -2.04 5.49
N ARG A 154 16.20 -1.76 6.38
CA ARG A 154 15.66 -0.42 6.54
C ARG A 154 16.51 0.37 7.52
N MET A 155 17.01 1.52 7.07
CA MET A 155 17.72 2.51 7.89
C MET A 155 16.88 3.78 8.13
N GLY A 156 15.83 4.03 7.33
CA GLY A 156 14.93 5.17 7.56
C GLY A 156 13.64 5.16 6.73
N ALA A 157 12.91 6.27 6.76
CA ALA A 157 11.72 6.49 5.90
C ALA A 157 12.09 6.71 4.43
N ASP A 158 13.27 7.28 4.18
CA ASP A 158 13.81 7.53 2.84
C ASP A 158 14.01 6.24 2.03
N ASP A 159 14.22 5.10 2.69
CA ASP A 159 14.37 3.80 2.04
C ASP A 159 13.09 3.30 1.35
N LEU A 160 11.92 3.85 1.68
CA LEU A 160 10.65 3.38 1.12
C LEU A 160 10.62 3.51 -0.41
N ALA A 161 11.26 4.54 -0.97
CA ALA A 161 11.37 4.70 -2.42
C ALA A 161 12.18 3.56 -3.07
N ARG A 162 13.31 3.18 -2.45
CA ARG A 162 14.14 2.05 -2.88
C ARG A 162 13.36 0.74 -2.80
N VAL A 163 12.67 0.48 -1.69
CA VAL A 163 11.86 -0.74 -1.53
C VAL A 163 10.76 -0.84 -2.59
N CYS A 164 10.05 0.26 -2.87
CA CYS A 164 9.05 0.29 -3.94
C CYS A 164 9.66 -0.06 -5.30
N GLN A 165 10.87 0.44 -5.58
CA GLN A 165 11.59 0.14 -6.82
C GLN A 165 12.00 -1.32 -6.88
N GLU A 166 12.58 -1.89 -5.83
CA GLU A 166 12.96 -3.30 -5.78
C GLU A 166 11.77 -4.23 -6.02
N VAL A 167 10.64 -3.96 -5.34
CA VAL A 167 9.40 -4.72 -5.57
C VAL A 167 8.92 -4.58 -7.02
N SER A 168 8.96 -3.37 -7.58
CA SER A 168 8.59 -3.14 -9.00
C SER A 168 9.51 -3.91 -9.95
N GLU A 169 10.81 -3.99 -9.66
CA GLU A 169 11.77 -4.74 -10.46
C GLU A 169 11.53 -6.25 -10.39
N VAL A 170 11.25 -6.79 -9.20
CA VAL A 170 10.90 -8.21 -9.05
C VAL A 170 9.61 -8.54 -9.79
N LEU A 171 8.58 -7.69 -9.69
CA LEU A 171 7.34 -7.85 -10.46
C LEU A 171 7.58 -7.78 -11.96
N ARG A 172 8.51 -6.93 -12.42
CA ARG A 172 8.87 -6.89 -13.84
C ARG A 172 9.58 -8.17 -14.29
N ARG A 173 10.51 -8.69 -13.49
CA ARG A 173 11.28 -9.92 -13.80
C ARG A 173 10.42 -11.18 -13.79
N THR A 174 9.34 -11.18 -13.01
CA THR A 174 8.44 -12.33 -12.85
C THR A 174 7.16 -12.22 -13.70
N ALA A 175 7.15 -11.34 -14.72
CA ALA A 175 5.98 -11.13 -15.58
C ALA A 175 5.55 -12.40 -16.34
N GLU A 176 6.51 -13.24 -16.72
CA GLU A 176 6.26 -14.49 -17.46
C GLU A 176 5.49 -15.53 -16.63
N LEU A 177 5.45 -15.40 -15.29
CA LEU A 177 4.64 -16.27 -14.43
C LEU A 177 3.15 -16.18 -14.76
N ASP A 178 2.68 -15.03 -15.24
CA ASP A 178 1.27 -14.87 -15.60
C ASP A 178 0.91 -15.76 -16.80
N ASP A 179 1.80 -15.84 -17.80
CA ASP A 179 1.65 -16.73 -18.96
C ASP A 179 1.80 -18.21 -18.56
N GLU A 180 2.74 -18.50 -17.66
CA GLU A 180 2.93 -19.85 -17.13
C GLU A 180 1.65 -20.32 -16.41
N VAL A 181 1.08 -19.51 -15.51
CA VAL A 181 -0.20 -19.79 -14.83
C VAL A 181 -1.36 -19.98 -15.81
N LEU A 182 -1.40 -19.19 -16.89
CA LEU A 182 -2.41 -19.35 -17.94
C LEU A 182 -2.26 -20.69 -18.69
N SER A 183 -1.03 -21.15 -18.90
CA SER A 183 -0.76 -22.43 -19.56
C SER A 183 -1.27 -23.65 -18.76
N TRP A 184 -1.38 -23.52 -17.43
CA TRP A 184 -2.00 -24.53 -16.56
C TRP A 184 -3.54 -24.56 -16.64
N GLY A 185 -4.15 -23.63 -17.35
CA GLY A 185 -5.57 -23.62 -17.65
C GLY A 185 -6.47 -23.11 -16.50
N PRO A 186 -7.72 -22.73 -16.82
CA PRO A 186 -8.60 -22.03 -15.88
C PRO A 186 -9.02 -22.88 -14.68
N LYS A 187 -9.10 -24.21 -14.82
CA LYS A 187 -9.51 -25.13 -13.76
C LYS A 187 -8.50 -25.20 -12.61
N ASN A 188 -7.22 -24.96 -12.88
CA ASN A 188 -6.16 -25.02 -11.88
C ASN A 188 -5.85 -23.66 -11.23
N ARG A 189 -6.38 -22.55 -11.77
CA ARG A 189 -6.12 -21.20 -11.25
C ARG A 189 -6.46 -21.05 -9.78
N GLY A 190 -7.60 -21.59 -9.35
CA GLY A 190 -8.01 -21.58 -7.94
C GLY A 190 -7.05 -22.37 -7.04
N ALA A 191 -6.52 -23.50 -7.53
CA ALA A 191 -5.55 -24.29 -6.78
C ALA A 191 -4.20 -23.58 -6.65
N LEU A 192 -3.72 -22.94 -7.73
CA LEU A 192 -2.51 -22.09 -7.71
C LEU A 192 -2.65 -20.90 -6.75
N LEU A 193 -3.82 -20.25 -6.71
CA LEU A 193 -4.05 -19.12 -5.81
C LEU A 193 -4.02 -19.51 -4.32
N HIS A 194 -4.42 -20.74 -4.00
CA HIS A 194 -4.61 -21.17 -2.62
C HIS A 194 -3.55 -22.17 -2.13
N GLY A 195 -2.56 -22.53 -2.93
CA GLY A 195 -1.59 -23.57 -2.55
C GLY A 195 -2.22 -24.95 -2.39
N ARG A 196 -3.25 -25.25 -3.18
CA ARG A 196 -3.92 -26.57 -3.16
C ARG A 196 -3.31 -27.48 -4.22
N GLU A 197 -3.62 -28.77 -4.12
CA GLU A 197 -3.20 -29.78 -5.09
C GLU A 197 -3.79 -29.51 -6.48
N LEU A 198 -3.09 -30.03 -7.50
CA LEU A 198 -3.48 -29.94 -8.91
C LEU A 198 -4.86 -30.58 -9.14
N VAL A 199 -5.74 -29.88 -9.86
CA VAL A 199 -7.10 -30.36 -10.17
C VAL A 199 -7.12 -31.18 -11.45
N GLU A 200 -6.43 -30.72 -12.49
CA GLU A 200 -6.39 -31.37 -13.81
C GLU A 200 -5.04 -31.14 -14.51
N ILE A 201 -4.48 -32.16 -15.16
CA ILE A 201 -3.26 -31.97 -15.96
C ILE A 201 -3.65 -31.38 -17.34
N PRO A 202 -3.11 -30.22 -17.76
CA PRO A 202 -3.42 -29.63 -19.06
C PRO A 202 -3.08 -30.55 -20.24
N ALA A 203 -3.90 -30.48 -21.29
CA ALA A 203 -3.63 -31.19 -22.54
C ALA A 203 -2.33 -30.67 -23.17
N GLY A 204 -1.36 -31.56 -23.40
CA GLY A 204 -0.04 -31.22 -23.95
C GLY A 204 1.11 -31.24 -22.94
N MET A 205 0.84 -31.28 -21.62
CA MET A 205 1.89 -31.42 -20.59
C MET A 205 2.39 -32.86 -20.41
N LEU A 206 1.58 -33.84 -20.80
CA LEU A 206 1.98 -35.23 -20.86
C LEU A 206 2.29 -35.61 -22.33
N PRO A 207 3.38 -36.35 -22.59
CA PRO A 207 3.60 -36.91 -23.91
C PRO A 207 2.42 -37.80 -24.30
N THR A 208 2.01 -37.75 -25.57
CA THR A 208 0.85 -38.50 -26.07
C THR A 208 1.07 -39.99 -25.89
N THR A 209 0.46 -40.55 -24.84
CA THR A 209 0.56 -41.98 -24.50
C THR A 209 0.05 -42.87 -25.63
N GLY A 210 -0.84 -42.37 -26.51
CA GLY A 210 -1.32 -43.09 -27.69
C GLY A 210 -0.21 -43.55 -28.64
N ALA A 211 0.84 -42.74 -28.84
CA ALA A 211 1.98 -43.12 -29.67
C ALA A 211 2.87 -44.17 -28.97
N ALA A 212 3.01 -44.06 -27.64
CA ALA A 212 3.80 -44.99 -26.83
C ALA A 212 3.14 -46.38 -26.72
N TYR A 213 1.83 -46.44 -26.49
CA TYR A 213 1.06 -47.69 -26.50
C TYR A 213 0.99 -48.32 -27.90
N GLY A 214 0.88 -47.50 -28.96
CA GLY A 214 0.92 -47.96 -30.35
C GLY A 214 2.26 -48.61 -30.72
N GLY A 215 3.39 -47.99 -30.33
CA GLY A 215 4.72 -48.54 -30.56
C GLY A 215 4.99 -49.83 -29.77
N PHE A 216 4.55 -49.89 -28.51
CA PHE A 216 4.65 -51.09 -27.68
C PHE A 216 3.79 -52.24 -28.23
N ALA A 217 2.51 -51.98 -28.54
CA ALA A 217 1.61 -53.00 -29.07
C ALA A 217 2.05 -53.51 -30.44
N ALA A 218 2.47 -52.62 -31.35
CA ALA A 218 3.03 -53.00 -32.65
C ALA A 218 4.30 -53.87 -32.49
N GLY A 219 5.17 -53.51 -31.55
CA GLY A 219 6.37 -54.28 -31.24
C GLY A 219 6.06 -55.68 -30.69
N VAL A 220 5.10 -55.81 -29.76
CA VAL A 220 4.65 -57.11 -29.22
C VAL A 220 4.05 -57.99 -30.31
N VAL A 221 3.25 -57.41 -31.21
CA VAL A 221 2.67 -58.12 -32.36
C VAL A 221 3.76 -58.60 -33.32
N LEU A 222 4.79 -57.78 -33.60
CA LEU A 222 5.91 -58.17 -34.46
C LEU A 222 6.76 -59.31 -33.84
N ILE A 223 6.94 -59.31 -32.52
CA ILE A 223 7.61 -60.41 -31.81
C ILE A 223 6.76 -61.69 -31.85
N ALA A 224 5.44 -61.59 -31.64
CA ALA A 224 4.53 -62.73 -31.68
C ALA A 224 4.47 -63.35 -33.09
N ILE A 225 4.40 -62.53 -34.14
CA ILE A 225 4.44 -62.97 -35.54
C ILE A 225 5.80 -63.61 -35.86
N GLY A 226 6.91 -62.98 -35.48
CA GLY A 226 8.25 -63.53 -35.67
C GLY A 226 8.45 -64.86 -34.95
N GLY A 227 7.94 -64.99 -33.72
CA GLY A 227 7.98 -66.23 -32.93
C GLY A 227 7.14 -67.36 -33.53
N ALA A 228 5.93 -67.06 -34.03
CA ALA A 228 5.07 -68.04 -34.69
C ALA A 228 5.67 -68.55 -36.01
N LEU A 229 6.35 -67.67 -36.76
CA LEU A 229 7.09 -68.01 -37.97
C LEU A 229 8.32 -68.89 -37.67
N LEU A 230 9.04 -68.64 -36.57
CA LEU A 230 10.16 -69.50 -36.12
C LEU A 230 9.68 -70.87 -35.64
N ALA A 231 8.53 -70.94 -34.98
CA ALA A 231 7.91 -72.18 -34.50
C ALA A 231 7.31 -73.04 -35.63
N GLY A 232 7.30 -72.56 -36.88
CA GLY A 232 6.82 -73.31 -38.05
C GLY A 232 5.31 -73.49 -38.08
N VAL A 233 4.55 -72.67 -37.33
CA VAL A 233 3.09 -72.76 -37.21
C VAL A 233 2.38 -72.26 -38.47
N VAL A 234 3.07 -71.48 -39.32
CA VAL A 234 2.55 -70.96 -40.58
C VAL A 234 3.10 -71.77 -41.77
N PRO A 235 2.27 -72.57 -42.47
CA PRO A 235 2.73 -73.39 -43.59
C PRO A 235 3.19 -72.52 -44.77
N GLY A 236 4.36 -72.82 -45.33
CA GLY A 236 4.85 -72.21 -46.58
C GLY A 236 5.81 -71.02 -46.44
N VAL A 237 6.15 -70.59 -45.22
CA VAL A 237 7.11 -69.49 -44.99
C VAL A 237 8.47 -70.05 -44.53
N PRO A 238 9.61 -69.67 -45.16
CA PRO A 238 10.93 -70.16 -44.76
C PRO A 238 11.30 -69.69 -43.35
N LYS A 239 11.86 -70.59 -42.52
CA LYS A 239 12.27 -70.31 -41.11
C LYS A 239 13.21 -69.09 -40.97
N ALA A 240 13.96 -68.74 -42.02
CA ALA A 240 14.82 -67.55 -42.07
C ALA A 240 14.04 -66.22 -41.97
N ALA A 241 12.74 -66.19 -42.30
CA ALA A 241 11.88 -65.02 -42.15
C ALA A 241 11.57 -64.69 -40.67
N GLY A 242 11.83 -65.62 -39.75
CA GLY A 242 11.60 -65.44 -38.32
C GLY A 242 12.55 -64.45 -37.62
N LEU A 243 13.69 -64.12 -38.25
CA LEU A 243 14.62 -63.07 -37.79
C LEU A 243 14.00 -61.66 -37.80
N VAL A 244 12.88 -61.47 -38.52
CA VAL A 244 12.07 -60.23 -38.48
C VAL A 244 11.51 -59.97 -37.07
N GLY A 245 11.38 -60.99 -36.21
CA GLY A 245 10.99 -60.82 -34.81
C GLY A 245 11.95 -59.94 -33.98
N LEU A 246 13.24 -59.89 -34.32
CA LEU A 246 14.20 -58.99 -33.64
C LEU A 246 13.98 -57.52 -33.97
N ILE A 247 13.35 -57.19 -35.11
CA ILE A 247 12.98 -55.83 -35.50
C ILE A 247 11.88 -55.29 -34.55
N GLY A 248 11.08 -56.17 -33.95
CA GLY A 248 10.06 -55.81 -32.95
C GLY A 248 10.62 -55.28 -31.63
N LEU A 249 11.90 -55.52 -31.30
CA LEU A 249 12.52 -55.02 -30.07
C LEU A 249 12.75 -53.51 -30.07
N GLY A 250 13.02 -52.91 -31.24
CA GLY A 250 13.22 -51.45 -31.37
C GLY A 250 11.98 -50.64 -30.97
N PRO A 251 10.80 -50.91 -31.55
CA PRO A 251 9.54 -50.26 -31.17
C PRO A 251 9.14 -50.49 -29.71
N ILE A 252 9.43 -51.66 -29.12
CA ILE A 252 9.20 -51.92 -27.69
C ILE A 252 10.14 -51.09 -26.82
N ALA A 253 11.44 -51.08 -27.10
CA ALA A 253 12.41 -50.29 -26.33
C ALA A 253 12.08 -48.79 -26.41
N TRP A 254 11.69 -48.30 -27.58
CA TRP A 254 11.21 -46.93 -27.77
C TRP A 254 9.91 -46.66 -27.00
N GLY A 255 8.93 -47.56 -27.07
CA GLY A 255 7.67 -47.45 -26.33
C GLY A 255 7.86 -47.46 -24.81
N VAL A 256 8.73 -48.34 -24.28
CA VAL A 256 9.09 -48.38 -22.86
C VAL A 256 9.85 -47.11 -22.45
N GLY A 257 10.73 -46.59 -23.30
CA GLY A 257 11.42 -45.32 -23.08
C GLY A 257 10.45 -44.15 -22.95
N GLN A 258 9.48 -44.05 -23.87
CA GLN A 258 8.41 -43.05 -23.84
C GLN A 258 7.50 -43.19 -22.61
N LEU A 259 7.15 -44.42 -22.20
CA LEU A 259 6.37 -44.66 -20.99
C LEU A 259 7.13 -44.28 -19.71
N LYS A 260 8.44 -44.56 -19.64
CA LYS A 260 9.30 -44.11 -18.53
C LYS A 260 9.39 -42.59 -18.47
N GLN A 261 9.55 -41.93 -19.62
CA GLN A 261 9.57 -40.46 -19.71
C GLN A 261 8.21 -39.86 -19.29
N ALA A 262 7.10 -40.46 -19.72
CA ALA A 262 5.76 -40.07 -19.32
C ALA A 262 5.53 -40.24 -17.80
N GLY A 263 6.02 -41.35 -17.23
CA GLY A 263 5.97 -41.61 -15.79
C GLY A 263 6.78 -40.60 -14.98
N ALA A 264 8.01 -40.32 -15.41
CA ALA A 264 8.88 -39.31 -14.79
C ALA A 264 8.26 -37.90 -14.88
N ARG A 265 7.74 -37.52 -16.06
CA ARG A 265 7.03 -36.23 -16.24
C ARG A 265 5.81 -36.15 -15.33
N ARG A 266 5.02 -37.21 -15.24
CA ARG A 266 3.83 -37.27 -14.38
C ARG A 266 4.17 -37.14 -12.89
N ALA A 267 5.33 -37.66 -12.47
CA ALA A 267 5.80 -37.55 -11.09
C ALA A 267 6.33 -36.14 -10.76
N ALA A 268 6.91 -35.42 -11.73
CA ALA A 268 7.43 -34.06 -11.54
C ALA A 268 6.32 -32.98 -11.54
N ILE A 269 5.20 -33.22 -12.22
CA ILE A 269 4.09 -32.25 -12.37
C ILE A 269 3.58 -31.68 -11.03
N PRO A 270 3.33 -32.47 -9.96
CA PRO A 270 2.89 -31.93 -8.67
C PRO A 270 3.91 -30.98 -8.03
N GLU A 271 5.20 -31.27 -8.17
CA GLU A 271 6.28 -30.43 -7.63
C GLU A 271 6.39 -29.11 -8.41
N GLU A 272 6.42 -29.18 -9.74
CA GLU A 272 6.39 -28.00 -10.63
C GLU A 272 5.16 -27.12 -10.34
N PHE A 273 4.00 -27.74 -10.14
CA PHE A 273 2.77 -27.03 -9.82
C PHE A 273 2.83 -26.36 -8.45
N SER A 274 3.38 -27.04 -7.44
CA SER A 274 3.57 -26.47 -6.10
C SER A 274 4.54 -25.30 -6.10
N GLU A 275 5.66 -25.42 -6.83
CA GLU A 275 6.65 -24.35 -6.98
C GLU A 275 6.05 -23.13 -7.69
N LEU A 276 5.32 -23.34 -8.80
CA LEU A 276 4.61 -22.26 -9.50
C LEU A 276 3.56 -21.61 -8.60
N SER A 277 2.83 -22.39 -7.81
CA SER A 277 1.86 -21.91 -6.83
C SER A 277 2.49 -21.01 -5.77
N GLY A 278 3.68 -21.37 -5.28
CA GLY A 278 4.49 -20.53 -4.39
C GLY A 278 4.85 -19.20 -5.05
N LYS A 279 5.55 -19.25 -6.20
CA LYS A 279 5.98 -18.07 -6.95
C LYS A 279 4.82 -17.13 -7.31
N PHE A 280 3.69 -17.69 -7.75
CA PHE A 280 2.53 -16.91 -8.14
C PHE A 280 1.87 -16.20 -6.95
N ARG A 281 1.74 -16.87 -5.80
CA ARG A 281 1.17 -16.24 -4.59
C ARG A 281 2.06 -15.12 -4.07
N GLU A 282 3.38 -15.30 -4.09
CA GLU A 282 4.32 -14.24 -3.72
C GLU A 282 4.25 -13.04 -4.67
N ARG A 283 4.17 -13.29 -5.99
CA ARG A 283 3.94 -12.24 -6.98
C ARG A 283 2.66 -11.45 -6.69
N LEU A 284 1.55 -12.13 -6.41
CA LEU A 284 0.28 -11.46 -6.06
C LEU A 284 0.39 -10.66 -4.76
N TYR A 285 1.07 -11.21 -3.75
CA TYR A 285 1.37 -10.49 -2.52
C TYR A 285 2.16 -9.21 -2.80
N LEU A 286 3.21 -9.28 -3.64
CA LEU A 286 4.01 -8.13 -4.04
C LEU A 286 3.22 -7.09 -4.83
N ILE A 287 2.29 -7.49 -5.71
CA ILE A 287 1.40 -6.56 -6.42
C ILE A 287 0.55 -5.78 -5.42
N CYS A 288 -0.08 -6.48 -4.48
CA CYS A 288 -0.90 -5.87 -3.43
C CYS A 288 -0.06 -4.96 -2.53
N ALA A 289 1.12 -5.42 -2.09
CA ALA A 289 2.02 -4.66 -1.26
C ALA A 289 2.50 -3.39 -1.97
N LEU A 290 2.93 -3.48 -3.23
CA LEU A 290 3.42 -2.32 -3.99
C LEU A 290 2.39 -1.21 -4.08
N ARG A 291 1.12 -1.55 -4.30
CA ARG A 291 0.03 -0.57 -4.34
C ARG A 291 -0.06 0.23 -3.04
N GLU A 292 -0.04 -0.45 -1.90
CA GLU A 292 -0.09 0.21 -0.59
C GLU A 292 1.19 1.00 -0.31
N LEU A 293 2.36 0.43 -0.57
CA LEU A 293 3.65 1.09 -0.39
C LEU A 293 3.77 2.39 -1.20
N GLN A 294 3.22 2.41 -2.43
CA GLN A 294 3.18 3.61 -3.26
C GLN A 294 2.29 4.71 -2.65
N VAL A 295 1.21 4.37 -1.96
CA VAL A 295 0.37 5.34 -1.25
C VAL A 295 1.16 5.99 -0.12
N PHE A 296 1.84 5.19 0.71
CA PHE A 296 2.69 5.70 1.79
C PHE A 296 3.85 6.55 1.25
N ARG A 297 4.52 6.08 0.20
CA ARG A 297 5.60 6.83 -0.48
C ARG A 297 5.11 8.18 -1.00
N SER A 298 3.94 8.20 -1.66
CA SER A 298 3.36 9.42 -2.21
C SER A 298 3.04 10.44 -1.11
N ARG A 299 2.42 9.99 0.00
CA ARG A 299 2.13 10.86 1.15
C ARG A 299 3.40 11.44 1.77
N TYR A 300 4.40 10.59 2.00
CA TYR A 300 5.69 11.00 2.54
C TYR A 300 6.39 12.03 1.64
N SER A 301 6.50 11.74 0.34
CA SER A 301 7.14 12.64 -0.63
C SER A 301 6.45 14.00 -0.68
N LYS A 302 5.10 14.02 -0.72
CA LYS A 302 4.33 15.27 -0.75
C LYS A 302 4.52 16.10 0.51
N ALA A 303 4.46 15.47 1.70
CA ALA A 303 4.65 16.16 2.96
C ALA A 303 6.08 16.73 3.08
N PHE A 304 7.08 15.95 2.68
CA PHE A 304 8.48 16.37 2.71
C PHE A 304 8.77 17.51 1.72
N GLU A 305 8.28 17.39 0.48
CA GLU A 305 8.44 18.43 -0.55
C GLU A 305 7.73 19.73 -0.19
N ALA A 306 6.52 19.65 0.36
CA ALA A 306 5.77 20.83 0.82
C ALA A 306 6.57 21.58 1.90
N PHE A 307 7.06 20.86 2.91
CA PHE A 307 7.87 21.45 3.98
C PHE A 307 9.18 22.04 3.44
N ARG A 308 9.90 21.33 2.56
CA ARG A 308 11.13 21.83 1.95
C ARG A 308 10.90 23.08 1.10
N THR A 309 9.82 23.09 0.32
CA THR A 309 9.46 24.22 -0.54
C THR A 309 9.10 25.46 0.29
N HIS A 310 8.40 25.27 1.40
CA HIS A 310 8.09 26.34 2.35
C HIS A 310 9.36 27.00 2.90
N LEU A 311 10.30 26.19 3.41
CA LEU A 311 11.56 26.70 3.97
C LEU A 311 12.48 27.39 2.95
N THR A 312 12.34 27.09 1.65
CA THR A 312 13.20 27.65 0.60
C THR A 312 12.59 28.84 -0.14
N ARG A 313 11.29 29.13 0.06
CA ARG A 313 10.63 30.30 -0.53
C ARG A 313 10.83 31.58 0.26
N GLU A 314 11.16 31.48 1.54
CA GLU A 314 11.30 32.61 2.46
C GLU A 314 12.75 32.84 2.96
N GLY A 315 13.73 32.13 2.40
CA GLY A 315 15.16 32.34 2.64
C GLY A 315 15.88 32.83 1.38
#